data_AF-A0A7S2PW14-F1
#
_entry.id   AF-A0A7S2PW14-F1
#
_cell.length_a   1.000
_cell.length_b   1.000
_cell.length_c   1.000
_cell.angle_alpha   90.00
_cell.angle_beta   90.00
_cell.angle_gamma   90.00
#
_symmetry.space_group_name_H-M   'P 1'
#
loop_
_entity.id
_entity.type
_entity.pdbx_description
1 polymer ?
#
loop_
_entity_poly.entity_id
_entity_poly.type
_entity_poly.pdbx_seq_one_letter_code
_entity_poly.pdbx_strand_id
1 'polypeptide(L)'
;ARARNESAGVSTPAPVLVRAALKSTANLDFPQVTEICERLEVEPAELPETVRVLVDALSKHGGSTKSNHLRSKLRALTISNELMYNAQAVDAFRRQPGLPEELQQLRNVR
;
A
#
# COMPACT_ATOMS: atom_id res chain seq x y z
N ALA A 1 -15.37 8.22 38.54
CA ALA A 1 -14.91 7.20 37.60
C ALA A 1 -15.51 7.50 36.22
N ARG A 2 -14.72 8.06 35.30
CA ARG A 2 -15.15 8.31 33.91
C ARG A 2 -14.95 7.00 33.17
N ALA A 3 -16.05 6.38 32.74
CA ALA A 3 -16.02 5.23 31.86
C ALA A 3 -15.24 5.62 30.59
N ARG A 4 -14.11 4.94 30.36
CA ARG A 4 -13.44 4.97 29.07
C ARG A 4 -14.40 4.33 28.08
N ASN A 5 -14.91 5.14 27.16
CA ASN A 5 -15.66 4.67 26.01
C ASN A 5 -14.65 4.04 25.04
N GLU A 6 -14.17 2.85 25.37
CA GLU A 6 -13.45 1.98 24.43
C GLU A 6 -14.48 1.34 23.52
N SER A 7 -15.06 2.14 22.61
CA SER A 7 -15.49 1.57 21.35
C SER A 7 -14.20 1.17 20.65
N ALA A 8 -13.86 -0.12 20.67
CA ALA A 8 -12.92 -0.70 19.73
C ALA A 8 -13.53 -0.49 18.33
N GLY A 9 -13.34 0.72 17.79
CA GLY A 9 -13.75 1.07 16.45
C GLY A 9 -13.01 0.12 15.54
N VAL A 10 -13.74 -0.59 14.68
CA VAL A 10 -13.13 -1.40 13.63
C VAL A 10 -12.31 -0.44 12.78
N SER A 11 -11.01 -0.39 13.03
CA SER A 11 -10.09 0.41 12.23
C SER A 11 -10.04 -0.20 10.83
N THR A 12 -10.10 0.66 9.82
CA THR A 12 -10.09 0.24 8.41
C THR A 12 -8.87 -0.64 8.15
N PRO A 13 -9.03 -1.84 7.57
CA PRO A 13 -7.91 -2.71 7.25
C PRO A 13 -6.91 -2.04 6.29
N ALA A 14 -5.61 -2.28 6.49
CA ALA A 14 -4.53 -1.78 5.64
C ALA A 14 -4.76 -2.02 4.13
N PRO A 15 -5.21 -3.20 3.65
CA PRO A 15 -5.43 -3.38 2.23
C PRO A 15 -6.59 -2.52 1.69
N VAL A 16 -7.54 -2.14 2.53
CA VAL A 16 -8.63 -1.21 2.16
C VAL A 16 -8.09 0.22 2.07
N LEU A 17 -7.28 0.65 3.04
CA LEU A 17 -6.59 1.95 3.02
C LEU A 17 -5.72 2.10 1.77
N VAL A 18 -4.91 1.08 1.45
CA VAL A 18 -4.07 1.08 0.23
C VAL A 18 -4.94 1.18 -1.03
N ARG A 19 -6.02 0.40 -1.14
CA ARG A 19 -6.92 0.49 -2.31
C ARG A 19 -7.54 1.88 -2.46
N ALA A 20 -7.87 2.55 -1.36
CA ALA A 20 -8.37 3.92 -1.38
C ALA A 20 -7.29 4.91 -1.86
N ALA A 21 -6.08 4.82 -1.31
CA ALA A 21 -4.94 5.64 -1.69
C ALA A 21 -4.62 5.51 -3.19
N LEU A 22 -4.63 4.29 -3.73
CA LEU A 22 -4.35 4.03 -5.15
C LEU A 22 -5.39 4.67 -6.08
N LYS A 23 -6.67 4.65 -5.69
CA LYS A 23 -7.79 5.20 -6.49
C LYS A 23 -7.94 6.72 -6.39
N SER A 24 -7.34 7.35 -5.40
CA SER A 24 -7.48 8.78 -5.17
C SER A 24 -7.03 9.61 -6.39
N THR A 25 -7.71 10.73 -6.65
CA THR A 25 -7.25 11.75 -7.61
C THR A 25 -6.30 12.75 -6.96
N ALA A 26 -6.37 12.93 -5.63
CA ALA A 26 -5.47 13.78 -4.86
C ALA A 26 -4.05 13.21 -4.79
N ASN A 27 -3.07 14.02 -4.41
CA ASN A 27 -1.73 13.51 -4.11
C ASN A 27 -1.80 12.65 -2.84
N LEU A 28 -0.96 11.61 -2.81
CA LEU A 28 -0.77 10.82 -1.60
C LEU A 28 0.00 11.72 -0.61
N ASP A 29 -0.54 11.88 0.59
CA ASP A 29 0.12 12.63 1.65
C ASP A 29 0.78 11.71 2.68
N PHE A 30 1.67 12.29 3.48
CA PHE A 30 2.43 11.54 4.48
C PHE A 30 1.55 10.96 5.61
N PRO A 31 0.51 11.66 6.11
CA PRO A 31 -0.43 11.09 7.07
C PRO A 31 -1.11 9.80 6.59
N GLN A 32 -1.56 9.74 5.33
CA GLN A 32 -2.15 8.52 4.77
C GLN A 32 -1.17 7.34 4.74
N VAL A 33 0.09 7.60 4.39
CA VAL A 33 1.12 6.55 4.38
C VAL A 33 1.45 6.09 5.80
N THR A 34 1.52 7.04 6.74
CA THR A 34 1.75 6.76 8.15
C THR A 34 0.64 5.89 8.72
N GLU A 35 -0.63 6.21 8.45
CA GLU A 35 -1.79 5.43 8.89
C GLU A 35 -1.72 3.97 8.39
N ILE A 36 -1.31 3.76 7.14
CA ILE A 36 -1.11 2.41 6.59
C ILE A 36 0.00 1.67 7.34
N CYS A 37 1.12 2.34 7.61
CA CYS A 37 2.26 1.73 8.30
C CYS A 37 1.89 1.37 9.74
N GLU A 38 1.28 2.29 10.49
CA GLU A 38 0.81 2.06 11.87
C GLU A 38 -0.21 0.92 11.92
N ARG A 39 -1.14 0.85 10.96
CA ARG A 39 -2.11 -0.26 10.88
C ARG A 39 -1.42 -1.61 10.71
N LEU A 40 -0.38 -1.69 9.87
CA LEU A 40 0.37 -2.93 9.62
C LEU A 40 1.30 -3.32 10.77
N GLU A 41 1.73 -2.36 11.58
CA GLU A 41 2.43 -2.64 12.85
C GLU A 41 1.49 -3.24 13.89
N VAL A 42 0.25 -2.75 13.96
CA VAL A 42 -0.78 -3.30 14.87
C VAL A 42 -1.31 -4.65 14.38
N GLU A 43 -1.52 -4.80 13.07
CA GLU A 43 -2.06 -6.02 12.46
C GLU A 43 -1.16 -6.60 11.35
N PRO A 44 -0.04 -7.23 11.73
CA PRO A 44 0.90 -7.81 10.75
C PRO A 44 0.27 -8.94 9.91
N ALA A 45 -0.85 -9.52 10.36
CA ALA A 45 -1.63 -10.48 9.58
C ALA A 45 -2.18 -9.90 8.26
N GLU A 46 -2.29 -8.57 8.15
CA GLU A 46 -2.75 -7.88 6.94
C GLU A 46 -1.62 -7.65 5.91
N LEU A 47 -0.35 -7.89 6.27
CA LEU A 47 0.81 -7.67 5.39
C LEU A 47 0.73 -8.45 4.07
N PRO A 48 0.44 -9.77 4.02
CA PRO A 48 0.45 -10.52 2.77
C PRO A 48 -0.55 -9.97 1.74
N GLU A 49 -1.77 -9.68 2.17
CA GLU A 49 -2.79 -9.11 1.29
C GLU A 49 -2.45 -7.67 0.89
N THR A 50 -1.90 -6.86 1.79
CA THR A 50 -1.49 -5.49 1.49
C THR A 50 -0.37 -5.44 0.47
N VAL A 51 0.67 -6.27 0.64
CA VAL A 51 1.76 -6.42 -0.32
C VAL A 51 1.23 -6.89 -1.68
N ARG A 52 0.32 -7.88 -1.69
CA ARG A 52 -0.30 -8.34 -2.93
C ARG A 52 -1.03 -7.20 -3.66
N VAL A 53 -1.76 -6.34 -2.94
CA VAL A 53 -2.41 -5.15 -3.53
C VAL A 53 -1.42 -4.17 -4.13
N LEU A 54 -0.30 -3.93 -3.47
CA LEU A 54 0.75 -3.03 -3.96
C LEU A 54 1.40 -3.58 -5.23
N VAL A 55 1.76 -4.87 -5.25
CA VAL A 55 2.32 -5.54 -6.44
C VAL A 55 1.32 -5.57 -7.59
N ASP A 56 0.05 -5.88 -7.31
CA ASP A 56 -1.05 -5.79 -8.28
C ASP A 56 -1.17 -4.37 -8.89
N ALA A 57 -0.93 -3.32 -8.10
CA ALA A 57 -1.02 -1.95 -8.59
C ALA A 57 0.16 -1.57 -9.49
N LEU A 58 1.31 -2.21 -9.32
CA LEU A 58 2.47 -2.07 -10.19
C LEU A 58 2.27 -2.79 -11.53
N SER A 59 1.57 -3.94 -11.53
CA SER A 59 1.30 -4.74 -12.74
C SER A 59 0.13 -4.23 -13.57
N LYS A 60 -0.96 -3.81 -12.92
CA LYS A 60 -2.19 -3.44 -13.61
C LYS A 60 -2.03 -2.16 -14.41
N HIS A 61 -2.37 -2.20 -15.70
CA HIS A 61 -2.77 -1.05 -16.52
C HIS A 61 -4.09 -0.41 -16.00
N GLY A 62 -4.10 0.04 -14.74
CA GLY A 62 -5.27 0.60 -14.08
C GLY A 62 -5.50 2.07 -14.45
N GLY A 63 -6.72 2.41 -14.85
CA GLY A 63 -7.15 3.77 -15.18
C GLY A 63 -7.50 3.94 -16.66
N SER A 64 -8.51 4.76 -16.96
CA SER A 64 -8.94 5.04 -18.35
C SER A 64 -7.91 5.83 -19.17
N THR A 65 -6.86 6.34 -18.52
CA THR A 65 -5.81 7.15 -19.15
C THR A 65 -4.42 6.74 -18.67
N LYS A 66 -3.41 6.92 -19.53
CA LYS A 66 -1.98 6.64 -19.22
C LYS A 66 -1.48 7.40 -17.98
N SER A 67 -1.98 8.62 -17.75
CA SER A 67 -1.59 9.45 -16.59
C SER A 67 -2.11 8.88 -15.27
N ASN A 68 -3.37 8.43 -15.23
CA ASN A 68 -3.95 7.81 -14.03
C ASN A 68 -3.23 6.51 -13.65
N HIS A 69 -2.79 5.76 -14.65
CA HIS A 69 -2.00 4.54 -14.45
C HIS A 69 -0.64 4.82 -13.79
N LEU A 70 0.11 5.82 -14.28
CA LEU A 70 1.39 6.19 -13.68
C LEU A 70 1.24 6.72 -12.25
N ARG A 71 0.20 7.52 -11.97
CA ARG A 71 -0.09 7.98 -10.60
C ARG A 71 -0.34 6.82 -9.64
N SER A 72 -1.11 5.81 -10.05
CA SER A 72 -1.34 4.63 -9.22
C SER A 72 -0.05 3.87 -8.93
N LYS A 73 0.82 3.67 -9.93
CA LYS A 73 2.14 3.02 -9.72
C LYS A 73 3.04 3.82 -8.79
N LEU A 74 3.11 5.14 -8.96
CA LEU A 74 3.92 6.00 -8.11
C LEU A 74 3.47 5.92 -6.64
N ARG A 75 2.16 5.91 -6.39
CA ARG A 75 1.63 5.73 -5.02
C ARG A 75 1.98 4.36 -4.43
N ALA A 76 1.84 3.30 -5.22
CA ALA A 76 2.23 1.96 -4.80
C ALA A 76 3.72 1.91 -4.43
N LEU A 77 4.58 2.55 -5.23
CA LEU A 77 6.01 2.68 -4.92
C LEU A 77 6.27 3.48 -3.64
N THR A 78 5.60 4.62 -3.45
CA THR A 78 5.76 5.44 -2.24
C THR A 78 5.40 4.64 -0.99
N ILE A 79 4.24 3.97 -0.99
CA ILE A 79 3.84 3.12 0.15
C ILE A 79 4.83 1.98 0.34
N SER A 80 5.23 1.31 -0.74
CA SER A 80 6.20 0.21 -0.66
C SER A 80 7.56 0.67 -0.11
N ASN A 81 8.00 1.87 -0.48
CA ASN A 81 9.25 2.48 0.01
C ASN A 81 9.22 2.67 1.52
N GLU A 82 8.12 3.22 2.06
CA GLU A 82 7.99 3.39 3.51
C GLU A 82 7.89 2.04 4.23
N LEU A 83 7.23 1.05 3.63
CA LEU A 83 7.19 -0.30 4.20
C LEU A 83 8.55 -1.01 4.22
N MET A 84 9.56 -0.56 3.46
CA MET A 84 10.90 -1.16 3.51
C MET A 84 11.59 -0.98 4.86
N TYR A 85 11.14 -0.02 5.68
CA TYR A 85 11.63 0.15 7.05
C TYR A 85 11.08 -0.93 8.01
N ASN A 86 10.04 -1.67 7.62
CA ASN A 86 9.47 -2.76 8.42
C ASN A 86 10.00 -4.14 7.93
N ALA A 87 10.74 -4.84 8.79
CA ALA A 87 11.35 -6.13 8.45
C ALA A 87 10.33 -7.22 8.04
N GLN A 88 9.15 -7.25 8.69
CA GLN A 88 8.10 -8.21 8.35
C GLN A 88 7.47 -7.91 6.99
N ALA A 89 7.33 -6.62 6.66
CA ALA A 89 6.87 -6.20 5.33
C ALA A 89 7.89 -6.60 4.25
N VAL A 90 9.19 -6.41 4.50
CA VAL A 90 10.25 -6.87 3.58
C VAL A 90 10.14 -8.38 3.34
N ASP A 91 9.92 -9.19 4.37
CA ASP A 91 9.72 -10.62 4.21
C ASP A 91 8.44 -10.97 3.45
N ALA A 92 7.37 -10.22 3.64
CA ALA A 92 6.14 -10.37 2.86
C ALA A 92 6.37 -10.04 1.37
N PHE A 93 7.12 -8.97 1.06
CA PHE A 93 7.51 -8.64 -0.31
C PHE A 93 8.38 -9.72 -0.95
N ARG A 94 9.33 -10.30 -0.22
CA ARG A 94 10.18 -11.41 -0.73
C ARG A 94 9.38 -12.66 -1.09
N ARG A 95 8.28 -12.92 -0.37
CA ARG A 95 7.40 -14.07 -0.62
C ARG A 95 6.37 -13.80 -1.71
N GLN A 96 6.15 -12.55 -2.08
CA GLN A 96 5.18 -12.18 -3.09
C GLN A 96 5.79 -12.30 -4.51
N PRO A 97 5.25 -13.17 -5.38
CA PRO A 97 5.73 -13.27 -6.75
C PRO A 97 5.43 -12.01 -7.56
N GLY A 98 6.27 -11.72 -8.56
CA GLY A 98 6.05 -10.69 -9.57
C GLY A 98 6.65 -9.32 -9.26
N LEU A 99 7.01 -9.02 -8.00
CA LEU A 99 7.56 -7.69 -7.68
C LEU A 99 8.83 -7.33 -8.50
N PRO A 100 9.85 -8.21 -8.62
CA PRO A 100 11.04 -7.90 -9.42
C PRO A 100 10.71 -7.62 -10.88
N GLU A 101 9.83 -8.41 -11.48
CA GLU A 101 9.38 -8.27 -12.87
C GLU A 101 8.65 -6.94 -13.07
N GLU A 102 7.76 -6.56 -12.16
CA GLU A 102 7.01 -5.30 -12.27
C GLU A 102 7.90 -4.07 -12.09
N LEU A 103 8.86 -4.12 -11.17
CA LEU A 103 9.85 -3.05 -11.01
C LEU A 103 10.74 -2.92 -12.26
N GLN A 104 11.11 -4.05 -12.88
CA GLN A 104 11.87 -4.06 -14.13
C GLN A 104 11.08 -3.45 -15.29
N GLN A 105 9.79 -3.75 -15.42
CA GLN A 105 8.91 -3.13 -16.41
C GLN A 105 8.78 -1.63 -16.18
N LEU A 106 8.62 -1.21 -14.92
CA LEU A 106 8.49 0.20 -14.58
C LEU A 106 9.76 1.00 -14.89
N ARG A 107 10.95 0.42 -14.67
CA ARG A 107 12.23 1.02 -15.06
C ARG A 107 12.33 1.32 -16.56
N ASN A 108 11.62 0.56 -17.39
CA ASN A 108 11.62 0.72 -18.83
C ASN A 108 10.61 1.77 -19.31
N VAL A 109 9.75 2.30 -18.42
CA VAL A 109 8.83 3.39 -18.73
C VAL A 109 9.62 4.70 -18.79
N ARG A 110 9.94 5.14 -20.01
CA ARG A 110 10.47 6.48 -20.31
C ARG A 110 9.35 7.51 -20.41
#